data_AF-B7AWW0-F1
#
_entry.id   AF-B7AWW0-F1
#
_cell.length_a   1.000
_cell.length_b   1.000
_cell.length_c   1.000
_cell.angle_alpha   90.00
_cell.angle_beta   90.00
_cell.angle_gamma   90.00
#
_symmetry.space_group_name_H-M   'P 1'
#
loop_
_entity.id
_entity.type
_entity.pdbx_description
1 polymer ?
#
loop_
_entity_poly.entity_id
_entity_poly.type
_entity_poly.pdbx_seq_one_letter_code
_entity_poly.pdbx_strand_id
1 'polypeptide(L)'
;MEDDMAELSSNYLSLMSDSLNKKAEVLEAIAGINDNQNEILQAQPFELDDFDATVHQKAELIDQLERLDDGFASLFARVREQLDGRKEQYAGEIKSMQQLIRKVTELSVKVEAQEQRNKVLADKQFSTLKKEVREAKRSTQMASRYYKSMSKVDIAPQFMDKKIKKVYIRTKVSRLTSDIINNSNT
;
A
#
# COMPACT_ATOMS: atom_id res chain seq x y z
N MET A 1 -22.87 35.14 -2.15
CA MET A 1 -23.40 34.05 -1.29
C MET A 1 -23.62 32.77 -2.09
N GLU A 2 -24.43 32.76 -3.15
CA GLU A 2 -24.65 31.53 -3.94
C GLU A 2 -23.44 31.17 -4.82
N ASP A 3 -22.79 32.16 -5.44
CA ASP A 3 -21.52 31.99 -6.18
C ASP A 3 -20.35 31.60 -5.27
N ASP A 4 -20.20 32.22 -4.09
CA ASP A 4 -19.10 31.90 -3.15
C ASP A 4 -19.16 30.44 -2.64
N MET A 5 -20.37 29.89 -2.49
CA MET A 5 -20.59 28.51 -2.08
C MET A 5 -20.33 27.51 -3.22
N ALA A 6 -20.57 27.92 -4.47
CA ALA A 6 -20.28 27.11 -5.65
C ALA A 6 -18.76 26.99 -5.88
N GLU A 7 -18.02 28.09 -5.70
CA GLU A 7 -16.56 28.15 -5.79
C GLU A 7 -15.89 27.29 -4.70
N LEU A 8 -16.40 27.35 -3.45
CA LEU A 8 -15.92 26.50 -2.36
C LEU A 8 -16.09 25.01 -2.64
N SER A 9 -17.27 24.62 -3.14
CA SER A 9 -17.61 23.22 -3.45
C SER A 9 -16.75 22.67 -4.60
N SER A 10 -16.51 23.48 -5.63
CA SER A 10 -15.59 23.15 -6.72
C SER A 10 -14.16 22.95 -6.23
N ASN A 11 -13.68 23.81 -5.33
CA ASN A 11 -12.34 23.70 -4.74
C ASN A 11 -12.18 22.40 -3.92
N TYR A 12 -13.17 22.04 -3.10
CA TYR A 12 -13.09 20.78 -2.34
C TYR A 12 -13.15 19.52 -3.21
N LEU A 13 -13.94 19.51 -4.29
CA LEU A 13 -13.97 18.41 -5.25
C LEU A 13 -12.64 18.26 -6.00
N SER A 14 -11.98 19.38 -6.32
CA SER A 14 -10.63 19.39 -6.89
C SER A 14 -9.62 18.76 -5.92
N LEU A 15 -9.62 19.19 -4.65
CA LEU A 15 -8.75 18.64 -3.62
C LEU A 15 -8.99 17.13 -3.37
N MET A 16 -10.24 16.67 -3.47
CA MET A 16 -10.57 15.25 -3.38
C MET A 16 -9.99 14.46 -4.55
N SER A 17 -10.10 15.01 -5.76
CA SER A 17 -9.55 14.40 -6.97
C SER A 17 -8.02 14.31 -6.90
N ASP A 18 -7.36 15.38 -6.45
CA ASP A 18 -5.91 15.40 -6.20
C ASP A 18 -5.48 14.35 -5.17
N SER A 19 -6.25 14.20 -4.09
CA SER A 19 -6.01 13.17 -3.08
C SER A 19 -6.09 11.77 -3.68
N LEU A 20 -7.11 11.48 -4.51
CA LEU A 20 -7.25 10.18 -5.18
C LEU A 20 -6.13 9.92 -6.19
N ASN A 21 -5.72 10.93 -6.96
CA ASN A 21 -4.59 10.81 -7.88
C ASN A 21 -3.30 10.48 -7.14
N LYS A 22 -3.01 11.19 -6.03
CA LYS A 22 -1.84 10.89 -5.19
C LYS A 22 -1.88 9.49 -4.59
N LYS A 23 -3.06 8.99 -4.19
CA LYS A 23 -3.20 7.60 -3.74
C LYS A 23 -2.88 6.62 -4.85
N ALA A 24 -3.35 6.88 -6.07
CA ALA A 24 -3.04 6.03 -7.22
C ALA A 24 -1.54 6.02 -7.51
N GLU A 25 -0.86 7.17 -7.49
CA GLU A 25 0.60 7.27 -7.67
C GLU A 25 1.37 6.48 -6.60
N VAL A 26 0.97 6.60 -5.33
CA VAL A 26 1.58 5.84 -4.22
C VAL A 26 1.38 4.33 -4.41
N LEU A 27 0.18 3.89 -4.81
CA LEU A 27 -0.10 2.49 -5.08
C LEU A 27 0.67 1.95 -6.31
N GLU A 28 0.82 2.75 -7.36
CA GLU A 28 1.66 2.42 -8.52
C GLU A 28 3.13 2.27 -8.11
N ALA A 29 3.64 3.14 -7.24
CA ALA A 29 4.99 3.03 -6.69
C ALA A 29 5.17 1.76 -5.84
N ILE A 30 4.21 1.44 -4.97
CA ILE A 30 4.23 0.19 -4.19
C ILE A 30 4.20 -1.03 -5.13
N ALA A 31 3.38 -1.00 -6.18
CA ALA A 31 3.32 -2.08 -7.16
C ALA A 31 4.67 -2.29 -7.87
N GLY A 32 5.37 -1.21 -8.23
CA GLY A 32 6.72 -1.27 -8.81
C GLY A 32 7.76 -1.84 -7.84
N ILE A 33 7.73 -1.44 -6.56
CA ILE A 33 8.62 -2.02 -5.53
C ILE A 33 8.29 -3.50 -5.31
N ASN A 34 7.02 -3.89 -5.42
CA ASN A 34 6.63 -5.29 -5.33
C ASN A 34 7.18 -6.13 -6.50
N ASP A 35 7.17 -5.60 -7.71
CA ASP A 35 7.77 -6.28 -8.85
C ASP A 35 9.30 -6.42 -8.65
N ASN A 36 9.99 -5.36 -8.20
CA ASN A 36 11.41 -5.43 -7.86
C ASN A 36 11.72 -6.42 -6.71
N GLN A 37 10.93 -6.40 -5.63
CA GLN A 37 11.07 -7.35 -4.53
C GLN A 37 10.88 -8.80 -5.02
N ASN A 38 9.98 -9.02 -5.97
CA ASN A 38 9.76 -10.33 -6.57
C ASN A 38 11.03 -10.82 -7.31
N GLU A 39 11.67 -9.95 -8.10
CA GLU A 39 12.93 -10.26 -8.79
C GLU A 39 14.06 -10.60 -7.81
N ILE A 40 14.23 -9.80 -6.75
CA ILE A 40 15.21 -10.06 -5.68
C ILE A 40 14.96 -11.42 -5.01
N LEU A 41 13.70 -11.76 -4.74
CA LEU A 41 13.33 -13.05 -4.13
C LEU A 41 13.55 -14.25 -5.04
N GLN A 42 13.60 -14.06 -6.36
CA GLN A 42 13.90 -15.11 -7.33
C GLN A 42 15.39 -15.21 -7.68
N ALA A 43 16.16 -14.15 -7.43
CA ALA A 43 17.59 -14.12 -7.70
C ALA A 43 18.36 -15.18 -6.90
N GLN A 44 19.43 -15.68 -7.51
CA GLN A 44 20.44 -16.50 -6.85
C GLN A 44 21.84 -15.93 -7.18
N PRO A 45 22.64 -15.52 -6.17
CA PRO A 45 22.34 -15.55 -4.75
C PRO A 45 21.22 -14.58 -4.34
N PHE A 46 20.50 -14.92 -3.27
CA PHE A 46 19.48 -14.05 -2.67
C PHE A 46 20.15 -12.98 -1.82
N GLU A 47 19.97 -11.72 -2.21
CA GLU A 47 20.55 -10.56 -1.51
C GLU A 47 19.59 -10.02 -0.45
N LEU A 48 19.85 -10.35 0.82
CA LEU A 48 19.00 -9.98 1.96
C LEU A 48 18.92 -8.46 2.17
N ASP A 49 20.00 -7.74 1.90
CA ASP A 49 20.07 -6.29 2.11
C ASP A 49 19.17 -5.54 1.10
N ASP A 50 19.15 -6.01 -0.15
CA ASP A 50 18.26 -5.47 -1.19
C ASP A 50 16.80 -5.76 -0.87
N PHE A 51 16.49 -6.97 -0.37
CA PHE A 51 15.15 -7.30 0.10
C PHE A 51 14.72 -6.39 1.26
N ASP A 52 15.57 -6.17 2.26
CA ASP A 52 15.26 -5.31 3.40
C ASP A 52 14.99 -3.86 2.97
N ALA A 53 15.77 -3.34 2.01
CA ALA A 53 15.54 -2.02 1.41
C ALA A 53 14.14 -1.89 0.79
N THR A 54 13.65 -2.91 0.06
CA THR A 54 12.29 -2.90 -0.50
C THR A 54 11.22 -2.84 0.59
N VAL A 55 11.42 -3.53 1.72
CA VAL A 55 10.49 -3.52 2.85
C VAL A 55 10.43 -2.13 3.48
N HIS A 56 11.58 -1.47 3.62
CA HIS A 56 11.67 -0.11 4.14
C HIS A 56 10.99 0.92 3.24
N GLN A 57 11.25 0.90 1.93
CA GLN A 57 10.62 1.79 0.96
C GLN A 57 9.08 1.64 0.95
N LYS A 58 8.57 0.39 0.99
CA LYS A 58 7.13 0.14 1.08
C LYS A 58 6.51 0.69 2.36
N ALA A 59 7.21 0.60 3.49
CA ALA A 59 6.69 1.11 4.76
C ALA A 59 6.46 2.63 4.72
N GLU A 60 7.38 3.40 4.13
CA GLU A 60 7.23 4.85 3.98
C GLU A 60 6.02 5.23 3.09
N LEU A 61 5.84 4.49 1.99
CA LEU A 61 4.71 4.69 1.08
C LEU A 61 3.37 4.30 1.72
N ILE A 62 3.34 3.27 2.55
CA ILE A 62 2.14 2.88 3.30
C ILE A 62 1.78 3.96 4.33
N ASP A 63 2.76 4.50 5.06
CA ASP A 63 2.51 5.61 5.99
C ASP A 63 1.99 6.85 5.24
N GLN A 64 2.47 7.11 4.01
CA GLN A 64 1.92 8.16 3.15
C GLN A 64 0.48 7.86 2.72
N LEU A 65 0.18 6.62 2.33
CA LEU A 65 -1.15 6.19 1.94
C LEU A 65 -2.17 6.34 3.09
N GLU A 66 -1.79 5.98 4.31
CA GLU A 66 -2.62 6.15 5.51
C GLU A 66 -2.97 7.64 5.75
N ARG A 67 -1.99 8.55 5.62
CA ARG A 67 -2.24 9.99 5.75
C ARG A 67 -3.16 10.53 4.65
N LEU A 68 -2.99 10.06 3.42
CA LEU A 68 -3.87 10.41 2.30
C LEU A 68 -5.29 9.89 2.54
N ASP A 69 -5.45 8.70 3.11
CA ASP A 69 -6.74 8.13 3.47
C ASP A 69 -7.47 8.94 4.55
N ASP A 70 -6.76 9.32 5.62
CA ASP A 70 -7.32 10.14 6.69
C ASP A 70 -7.73 11.53 6.20
N GLY A 71 -6.88 12.16 5.38
CA GLY A 71 -7.17 13.45 4.76
C GLY A 71 -8.37 13.40 3.81
N PHE A 72 -8.45 12.35 2.99
CA PHE A 72 -9.58 12.14 2.08
C PHE A 72 -10.90 11.92 2.83
N ALA A 73 -10.90 11.09 3.89
CA ALA A 73 -12.11 10.84 4.67
C ALA A 73 -12.64 12.12 5.33
N SER A 74 -11.74 12.95 5.86
CA SER A 74 -12.07 14.24 6.46
C SER A 74 -12.65 15.22 5.42
N LEU A 75 -12.07 15.27 4.23
CA LEU A 75 -12.51 16.13 3.14
C LEU A 75 -13.86 15.66 2.57
N PHE A 76 -14.04 14.35 2.38
CA PHE A 76 -15.28 13.77 1.89
C PHE A 76 -16.47 14.06 2.82
N ALA A 77 -16.27 13.98 4.14
CA ALA A 77 -17.32 14.32 5.10
C ALA A 77 -17.86 15.75 4.89
N ARG A 78 -16.97 16.72 4.68
CA ARG A 78 -17.32 18.14 4.42
C ARG A 78 -18.02 18.32 3.07
N VAL A 79 -17.49 17.69 2.03
CA VAL A 79 -18.07 17.76 0.68
C VAL A 79 -19.46 17.15 0.64
N ARG A 80 -19.66 16.02 1.32
CA ARG A 80 -20.96 15.33 1.36
C ARG A 80 -22.06 16.21 1.94
N GLU A 81 -21.79 16.96 3.01
CA GLU A 81 -22.75 17.90 3.59
C GLU A 81 -23.10 19.05 2.63
N GLN A 82 -22.12 19.52 1.85
CA GLN A 82 -22.31 20.63 0.92
C GLN A 82 -23.01 20.23 -0.39
N LEU A 83 -22.81 18.99 -0.85
CA LEU A 83 -23.46 18.45 -2.04
C LEU A 83 -24.93 18.07 -1.82
N ASP A 84 -25.40 18.04 -0.57
CA ASP A 84 -26.78 17.66 -0.27
C ASP A 84 -27.77 18.67 -0.86
N GLY A 85 -28.72 18.17 -1.65
CA GLY A 85 -29.66 18.99 -2.42
C GLY A 85 -29.11 19.66 -3.70
N ARG A 86 -27.83 19.45 -4.08
CA ARG A 86 -27.21 20.04 -5.29
C ARG A 86 -26.41 19.06 -6.15
N LYS A 87 -26.57 17.76 -5.95
CA LYS A 87 -25.77 16.71 -6.62
C LYS A 87 -25.81 16.80 -8.16
N GLU A 88 -26.93 17.22 -8.73
CA GLU A 88 -27.11 17.37 -10.18
C GLU A 88 -26.17 18.40 -10.79
N GLN A 89 -25.85 19.47 -10.04
CA GLN A 89 -24.93 20.53 -10.48
C GLN A 89 -23.48 20.03 -10.61
N TYR A 90 -23.10 18.99 -9.88
CA TYR A 90 -21.73 18.46 -9.80
C TYR A 90 -21.61 17.04 -10.38
N ALA A 91 -22.56 16.62 -11.21
CA ALA A 91 -22.63 15.25 -11.70
C ALA A 91 -21.37 14.81 -12.48
N GLY A 92 -20.73 15.73 -13.21
CA GLY A 92 -19.51 15.46 -13.98
C GLY A 92 -18.30 15.19 -13.09
N GLU A 93 -18.11 16.02 -12.07
CA GLU A 93 -17.05 15.92 -11.08
C GLU A 93 -17.22 14.66 -10.23
N ILE A 94 -18.45 14.37 -9.79
CA ILE A 94 -18.79 13.15 -9.05
C ILE A 94 -18.45 11.92 -9.88
N LYS A 95 -18.83 11.89 -11.17
CA LYS A 95 -18.51 10.78 -12.07
C LYS A 95 -16.99 10.61 -12.25
N SER A 96 -16.25 11.70 -12.35
CA SER A 96 -14.79 11.68 -12.47
C SER A 96 -14.13 11.14 -11.20
N MET A 97 -14.57 11.57 -10.01
CA MET A 97 -14.12 10.99 -8.74
C MET A 97 -14.44 9.50 -8.63
N GLN A 98 -15.62 9.06 -9.07
CA GLN A 98 -15.97 7.64 -9.08
C GLN A 98 -15.00 6.81 -9.94
N GLN A 99 -14.55 7.34 -11.08
CA GLN A 99 -13.54 6.69 -11.92
C GLN A 99 -12.19 6.60 -11.19
N LEU A 100 -11.76 7.68 -10.53
CA LEU A 100 -10.54 7.69 -9.73
C LEU A 100 -10.59 6.69 -8.57
N ILE A 101 -11.73 6.59 -7.88
CA ILE A 101 -11.95 5.59 -6.82
C ILE A 101 -11.82 4.17 -7.37
N ARG A 102 -12.38 3.88 -8.56
CA ARG A 102 -12.22 2.57 -9.21
C ARG A 102 -10.75 2.29 -9.51
N LYS A 103 -10.01 3.25 -10.09
CA LYS A 103 -8.57 3.12 -10.35
C LYS A 103 -7.79 2.79 -9.07
N VAL A 104 -8.00 3.55 -7.99
CA VAL A 104 -7.35 3.32 -6.69
C VAL A 104 -7.69 1.92 -6.14
N THR A 105 -8.94 1.47 -6.31
CA THR A 105 -9.38 0.15 -5.85
C THR A 105 -8.71 -0.98 -6.64
N GLU A 106 -8.67 -0.88 -7.97
CA GLU A 106 -8.00 -1.84 -8.84
C GLU A 106 -6.50 -1.96 -8.53
N LEU A 107 -5.83 -0.82 -8.34
CA LEU A 107 -4.42 -0.78 -7.92
C LEU A 107 -4.21 -1.42 -6.55
N SER A 108 -5.11 -1.18 -5.59
CA SER A 108 -5.03 -1.78 -4.26
C SER A 108 -5.12 -3.31 -4.32
N VAL A 109 -6.06 -3.85 -5.12
CA VAL A 109 -6.20 -5.30 -5.35
C VAL A 109 -4.94 -5.87 -6.02
N LYS A 110 -4.37 -5.16 -7.00
CA LYS A 110 -3.10 -5.56 -7.64
C LYS A 110 -1.97 -5.65 -6.61
N VAL A 111 -1.79 -4.61 -5.79
CA VAL A 111 -0.76 -4.56 -4.75
C VAL A 111 -0.92 -5.72 -3.77
N GLU A 112 -2.13 -5.98 -3.28
CA GLU A 112 -2.40 -7.09 -2.36
C GLU A 112 -2.04 -8.46 -2.96
N ALA A 113 -2.42 -8.68 -4.23
CA ALA A 113 -2.08 -9.92 -4.93
C ALA A 113 -0.56 -10.08 -5.11
N GLN A 114 0.17 -8.99 -5.38
CA GLN A 114 1.64 -9.01 -5.48
C GLN A 114 2.29 -9.30 -4.12
N GLU A 115 1.85 -8.64 -3.04
CA GLU A 115 2.34 -8.89 -1.67
C GLU A 115 2.18 -10.36 -1.27
N GLN A 116 1.02 -10.95 -1.58
CA GLN A 116 0.77 -12.36 -1.27
C GLN A 116 1.72 -13.30 -1.99
N ARG A 117 2.06 -13.02 -3.26
CA ARG A 117 3.04 -13.81 -4.01
C ARG A 117 4.44 -13.62 -3.44
N ASN A 118 4.84 -12.38 -3.16
CA ASN A 118 6.16 -12.07 -2.59
C ASN A 118 6.34 -12.69 -1.21
N LYS A 119 5.31 -12.68 -0.37
CA LYS A 119 5.34 -13.33 0.94
C LYS A 119 5.65 -14.82 0.83
N VAL A 120 5.01 -15.54 -0.10
CA VAL A 120 5.26 -16.97 -0.30
C VAL A 120 6.71 -17.23 -0.72
N LEU A 121 7.26 -16.40 -1.63
CA LEU A 121 8.66 -16.52 -2.06
C LEU A 121 9.64 -16.18 -0.93
N ALA A 122 9.36 -15.13 -0.16
CA ALA A 122 10.15 -14.74 1.01
C ALA A 122 10.19 -15.87 2.05
N ASP A 123 9.04 -16.44 2.42
CA ASP A 123 8.95 -17.55 3.37
C ASP A 123 9.82 -18.75 2.91
N LYS A 124 9.84 -19.05 1.59
CA LYS A 124 10.69 -20.08 1.00
C LYS A 124 12.19 -19.71 1.11
N GLN A 125 12.58 -18.50 0.72
CA GLN A 125 13.98 -18.06 0.77
C GLN A 125 14.54 -18.06 2.20
N PHE A 126 13.79 -17.53 3.16
CA PHE A 126 14.19 -17.53 4.56
C PHE A 126 14.28 -18.94 5.14
N SER A 127 13.39 -19.86 4.74
CA SER A 127 13.52 -21.27 5.12
C SER A 127 14.80 -21.91 4.56
N THR A 128 15.20 -21.59 3.34
CA THR A 128 16.43 -22.09 2.72
C THR A 128 17.66 -21.54 3.44
N LEU A 129 17.76 -20.22 3.60
CA LEU A 129 18.83 -19.57 4.35
C LEU A 129 19.01 -20.17 5.76
N LYS A 130 17.91 -20.43 6.46
CA LYS A 130 17.95 -21.03 7.80
C LYS A 130 18.52 -22.45 7.81
N LYS A 131 18.26 -23.25 6.76
CA LYS A 131 18.84 -24.59 6.60
C LYS A 131 20.33 -24.51 6.33
N GLU A 132 20.74 -23.68 5.38
CA GLU A 132 22.16 -23.46 5.05
C GLU A 132 22.97 -22.99 6.27
N VAL A 133 22.43 -22.05 7.05
CA VAL A 133 23.07 -21.59 8.30
C VAL A 133 23.21 -22.72 9.32
N ARG A 134 22.21 -23.60 9.46
CA ARG A 134 22.29 -24.77 10.36
C ARG A 134 23.35 -25.77 9.91
N GLU A 135 23.46 -26.00 8.60
CA GLU A 135 24.46 -26.89 8.02
C GLU A 135 25.89 -26.32 8.17
N ALA A 136 26.08 -25.02 7.90
CA ALA A 136 27.35 -24.33 8.11
C ALA A 136 27.79 -24.35 9.57
N LYS A 137 26.86 -24.19 10.53
CA LYS A 137 27.14 -24.31 11.98
C LYS A 137 27.59 -25.72 12.37
N ARG A 138 27.10 -26.76 11.69
CA ARG A 138 27.50 -28.15 11.93
C ARG A 138 28.88 -28.47 11.35
N SER A 139 29.36 -27.74 10.33
CA SER A 139 30.59 -28.09 9.60
C SER A 139 31.89 -27.44 10.12
N THR A 140 31.85 -26.58 11.15
CA THR A 140 33.02 -25.94 11.82
C THR A 140 34.03 -25.15 10.97
N GLN A 141 34.01 -25.20 9.63
CA GLN A 141 35.08 -24.63 8.77
C GLN A 141 34.70 -23.46 7.86
N MET A 142 33.46 -22.95 7.88
CA MET A 142 33.05 -21.85 6.98
C MET A 142 32.39 -20.67 7.70
N ALA A 143 32.92 -20.28 8.86
CA ALA A 143 32.30 -19.25 9.71
C ALA A 143 32.40 -17.81 9.18
N SER A 144 33.28 -17.49 8.22
CA SER A 144 33.62 -16.09 7.87
C SER A 144 32.56 -15.37 7.01
N ARG A 145 32.02 -15.97 5.94
CA ARG A 145 31.07 -15.27 5.04
C ARG A 145 29.65 -15.14 5.59
N TYR A 146 29.24 -16.03 6.49
CA TYR A 146 27.86 -16.12 6.99
C TYR A 146 27.58 -15.21 8.20
N TYR A 147 28.60 -14.71 8.89
CA TYR A 147 28.42 -13.83 10.06
C TYR A 147 27.77 -12.48 9.71
N LYS A 148 27.94 -11.98 8.48
CA LYS A 148 27.29 -10.73 8.01
C LYS A 148 25.76 -10.88 7.93
N SER A 149 25.28 -12.04 7.48
CA SER A 149 23.84 -12.39 7.48
C SER A 149 23.31 -12.69 8.89
N MET A 150 24.15 -13.20 9.81
CA MET A 150 23.71 -13.65 11.14
C MET A 150 23.27 -12.51 12.07
N SER A 151 23.83 -11.29 11.94
CA SER A 151 23.39 -10.13 12.74
C SER A 151 21.97 -9.66 12.41
N LYS A 152 21.46 -9.99 11.22
CA LYS A 152 20.15 -9.53 10.71
C LYS A 152 19.05 -10.59 10.83
N VAL A 153 19.40 -11.88 10.82
CA VAL A 153 18.43 -12.99 10.82
C VAL A 153 17.79 -13.25 12.21
N ASP A 154 18.46 -12.93 13.31
CA ASP A 154 17.90 -13.08 14.67
C ASP A 154 16.73 -12.11 14.94
N ILE A 155 16.64 -11.05 14.12
CA ILE A 155 15.63 -9.99 14.19
C ILE A 155 14.40 -10.33 13.31
N ALA A 156 14.57 -11.18 12.29
CA ALA A 156 13.58 -11.45 11.24
C ALA A 156 12.24 -12.03 11.73
N PRO A 157 12.15 -13.00 12.66
CA PRO A 157 10.85 -13.60 13.02
C PRO A 157 9.88 -12.61 13.67
N GLN A 158 10.40 -11.71 14.52
CA GLN A 158 9.59 -10.71 15.22
C GLN A 158 9.39 -9.42 14.41
N PHE A 159 10.33 -9.08 13.51
CA PHE A 159 10.16 -7.96 12.57
C PHE A 159 9.16 -8.28 11.47
N MET A 160 9.20 -9.50 10.92
CA MET A 160 8.26 -9.94 9.89
C MET A 160 6.84 -10.00 10.45
N ASP A 161 6.62 -10.60 11.62
CA ASP A 161 5.26 -10.71 12.18
C ASP A 161 4.66 -9.35 12.59
N LYS A 162 5.46 -8.37 13.03
CA LYS A 162 4.96 -7.03 13.40
C LYS A 162 4.78 -6.08 12.20
N LYS A 163 5.64 -6.15 11.18
CA LYS A 163 5.53 -5.27 9.99
C LYS A 163 4.58 -5.84 8.94
N ILE A 164 4.58 -7.15 8.69
CA ILE A 164 3.65 -7.80 7.74
C ILE A 164 2.20 -7.67 8.24
N LYS A 165 1.93 -7.74 9.55
CA LYS A 165 0.60 -7.48 10.10
C LYS A 165 0.11 -6.04 9.91
N LYS A 166 1.01 -5.05 9.82
CA LYS A 166 0.65 -3.67 9.45
C LYS A 166 0.34 -3.53 7.96
N VAL A 167 1.13 -4.18 7.11
CA VAL A 167 0.97 -4.20 5.65
C VAL A 167 -0.33 -4.90 5.21
N TYR A 168 -0.77 -5.94 5.94
CA TYR A 168 -1.92 -6.77 5.55
C TYR A 168 -3.29 -6.37 6.11
N ILE A 169 -3.39 -5.57 7.19
CA ILE A 169 -4.65 -5.47 7.96
C ILE A 169 -5.38 -4.13 7.79
N ARG A 170 -4.84 -3.15 7.05
CA ARG A 170 -5.47 -1.81 7.02
C ARG A 170 -5.75 -1.19 5.67
N THR A 171 -6.02 -1.99 4.65
CA THR A 171 -6.76 -1.51 3.46
C THR A 171 -8.25 -1.34 3.82
N LYS A 172 -8.56 -0.41 4.73
CA LYS A 172 -9.93 0.00 5.11
C LYS A 172 -10.60 0.88 4.04
N VAL A 173 -10.00 1.00 2.85
CA VAL A 173 -10.58 1.70 1.69
C VAL A 173 -11.93 1.08 1.28
N SER A 174 -12.17 -0.21 1.56
CA SER A 174 -13.42 -0.91 1.20
C SER A 174 -14.69 -0.43 1.93
N ARG A 175 -14.60 0.17 3.13
CA ARG A 175 -15.80 0.56 3.89
C ARG A 175 -16.38 1.90 3.46
N LEU A 176 -15.54 2.86 3.10
CA LEU A 176 -15.99 4.18 2.60
C LEU A 176 -16.49 4.12 1.15
N THR A 177 -15.94 3.22 0.33
CA THR A 177 -16.34 3.09 -1.09
C THR A 177 -17.70 2.42 -1.27
N SER A 178 -18.07 1.51 -0.38
CA SER A 178 -19.37 0.82 -0.41
C SER A 178 -20.55 1.79 -0.16
N ASP A 179 -20.36 2.78 0.72
CA ASP A 179 -21.39 3.78 1.04
C ASP A 179 -21.59 4.81 -0.09
N ILE A 180 -20.54 5.08 -0.88
CA ILE A 180 -20.59 5.99 -2.03
C ILE A 180 -21.25 5.30 -3.25
N ILE A 181 -20.98 4.01 -3.45
CA ILE A 181 -21.52 3.24 -4.58
C ILE A 181 -23.00 2.88 -4.37
N ASN A 182 -23.41 2.52 -3.15
CA ASN A 182 -24.77 2.03 -2.89
C ASN A 182 -25.83 3.12 -2.70
N ASN A 183 -25.44 4.35 -2.39
CA ASN A 183 -26.36 5.46 -2.12
C ASN A 183 -26.70 6.29 -3.37
N SER A 184 -26.49 5.71 -4.56
CA SER A 184 -26.82 6.28 -5.88
C SER A 184 -27.97 5.52 -6.58
N ASN A 185 -28.64 4.59 -5.88
CA ASN A 185 -29.78 3.81 -6.39
C ASN A 185 -31.12 4.14 -5.69
N THR A 186 -31.21 5.30 -5.05
CA THR A 186 -32.47 5.88 -4.53
C THR A 186 -32.43 7.38 -4.65
#